data_AF-A0A952I4M8-F1
#
_entry.id   AF-A0A952I4M8-F1
#
_cell.length_a   1.000
_cell.length_b   1.000
_cell.length_c   1.000
_cell.angle_alpha   90.00
_cell.angle_beta   90.00
_cell.angle_gamma   90.00
#
_symmetry.space_group_name_H-M   'P 1'
#
loop_
_entity.id
_entity.type
_entity.pdbx_description
1 polymer ?
#
loop_
_entity_poly.entity_id
_entity_poly.type
_entity_poly.pdbx_seq_one_letter_code
_entity_poly.pdbx_strand_id
1 'polypeptide(L)'
;MAAVKRYNPEQKTPRLWRGLLLYFIALPLLPAAALALLDGNAAVAVIRGVGFALAMLAATLIRKGMRLEAIAARRSWRRRSSTVPYRFMGACALSLGMLLVAWLGIPGRYSLIDGLLFGAATMIGCYLYYEFDLRKRGSDIASVGITTEELVELLDEAEDRIESIEAASTSIRNKEFRDRLRRIVTEARSIVSTIEKDPVDARRARKFLKVYLDGAQQVTSGYAKMHQGENDPKLEDNFRRVLTTIETVISEQQAKLRENNVSELDVQIEVLQLQLEKEGVV
;
A
#
# COMPACT_ATOMS: atom_id res chain seq x y z
N MET A 1 11.14 19.38 -10.66
CA MET A 1 9.90 18.83 -11.26
C MET A 1 10.04 17.32 -11.37
N ALA A 2 9.44 16.56 -10.45
CA ALA A 2 9.49 15.10 -10.49
C ALA A 2 8.56 14.61 -11.62
N ALA A 3 9.13 13.89 -12.59
CA ALA A 3 8.40 13.36 -13.73
C ALA A 3 7.29 12.41 -13.25
N VAL A 4 6.03 12.82 -13.45
CA VAL A 4 4.85 11.99 -13.21
C VAL A 4 4.92 10.77 -14.13
N LYS A 5 5.25 9.62 -13.55
CA LYS A 5 5.36 8.34 -14.26
C LYS A 5 3.96 7.89 -14.67
N ARG A 6 3.60 8.10 -15.94
CA ARG A 6 2.31 7.69 -16.51
C ARG A 6 2.11 6.17 -16.37
N TYR A 7 0.93 5.79 -15.90
CA TYR A 7 0.46 4.41 -15.76
C TYR A 7 0.49 3.70 -17.11
N ASN A 8 1.22 2.58 -17.20
CA ASN A 8 1.25 1.72 -18.39
C ASN A 8 0.81 0.31 -17.98
N PRO A 9 -0.40 -0.14 -18.37
CA PRO A 9 -0.98 -1.41 -17.94
C PRO A 9 -0.23 -2.65 -18.47
N GLU A 10 0.72 -2.49 -19.41
CA GLU A 10 1.45 -3.59 -20.05
C GLU A 10 2.85 -3.88 -19.49
N GLN A 11 3.29 -3.18 -18.44
CA GLN A 11 4.63 -3.44 -17.89
C GLN A 11 4.72 -4.83 -17.23
N LYS A 12 5.33 -5.77 -17.96
CA LYS A 12 5.72 -7.11 -17.48
C LYS A 12 6.41 -7.00 -16.13
N THR A 13 6.06 -7.90 -15.23
CA THR A 13 6.64 -8.02 -13.88
C THR A 13 8.15 -7.95 -13.98
N PRO A 14 8.86 -6.99 -13.33
CA PRO A 14 10.27 -7.17 -13.13
C PRO A 14 10.40 -8.45 -12.32
N ARG A 15 10.92 -9.51 -12.94
CA ARG A 15 11.18 -10.78 -12.24
C ARG A 15 12.00 -10.40 -11.00
N LEU A 16 11.50 -10.72 -9.82
CA LEU A 16 12.11 -10.40 -8.51
C LEU A 16 13.38 -11.24 -8.26
N TRP A 17 14.29 -11.29 -9.23
CA TRP A 17 15.60 -11.96 -9.16
C TRP A 17 16.42 -11.47 -7.97
N ARG A 18 16.23 -10.19 -7.58
CA ARG A 18 16.86 -9.56 -6.42
C ARG A 18 16.59 -10.31 -5.11
N GLY A 19 15.41 -10.92 -4.97
CA GLY A 19 15.07 -11.74 -3.79
C GLY A 19 15.61 -13.16 -3.84
N LEU A 20 15.94 -13.68 -5.02
CA LEU A 20 16.56 -15.01 -5.22
C LEU A 20 18.08 -14.96 -5.01
N LEU A 21 18.72 -13.84 -5.33
CA LEU A 21 20.16 -13.64 -5.12
C LEU A 21 20.57 -13.78 -3.64
N LEU A 22 19.72 -13.37 -2.69
CA LEU A 22 19.98 -13.53 -1.26
C LEU A 22 20.07 -15.00 -0.83
N TYR A 23 19.28 -15.89 -1.45
CA TYR A 23 19.35 -17.32 -1.18
C TYR A 23 20.64 -17.94 -1.73
N PHE A 24 21.12 -17.45 -2.87
CA PHE A 24 22.39 -17.90 -3.45
C PHE A 24 23.60 -17.50 -2.59
N ILE A 25 23.58 -16.32 -1.98
CA ILE A 25 24.63 -15.87 -1.05
C ILE A 25 24.66 -16.71 0.24
N ALA A 26 23.51 -17.24 0.68
CA ALA A 26 23.43 -18.08 1.88
C ALA A 26 23.81 -19.56 1.63
N LEU A 27 23.81 -20.01 0.36
CA LEU A 27 24.09 -21.39 -0.04
C LEU A 27 25.47 -21.94 0.42
N PRO A 28 26.59 -21.20 0.35
CA PRO A 28 27.90 -21.72 0.77
C PRO A 28 28.03 -21.98 2.28
N LEU A 29 27.11 -21.48 3.12
CA LEU A 29 27.15 -21.78 4.57
C LEU A 29 26.78 -23.24 4.88
N LEU A 30 25.95 -23.89 4.07
CA LEU A 30 25.54 -25.29 4.27
C LEU A 30 26.71 -26.29 4.17
N PRO A 31 27.52 -26.30 3.09
CA PRO A 31 28.69 -27.17 3.03
C PRO A 31 29.73 -26.80 4.10
N ALA A 32 29.87 -25.52 4.45
CA ALA A 32 30.76 -25.09 5.53
C ALA A 32 30.32 -25.59 6.92
N ALA A 33 29.01 -25.70 7.17
CA ALA A 33 28.48 -26.29 8.41
C ALA A 33 28.66 -27.81 8.44
N ALA A 34 28.42 -28.49 7.31
CA ALA A 34 28.63 -29.93 7.18
C ALA A 34 30.11 -30.33 7.38
N LEU A 35 31.05 -29.54 6.83
CA LEU A 35 32.48 -29.74 7.03
C LEU A 35 32.90 -29.52 8.49
N ALA A 36 32.37 -28.50 9.18
CA ALA A 36 32.65 -28.29 10.61
C ALA A 36 32.13 -29.42 11.50
N LEU A 37 31.05 -30.09 11.09
CA LEU A 37 30.52 -31.26 11.78
C LEU A 37 31.45 -32.48 11.59
N LEU A 38 32.02 -32.63 10.40
CA LEU A 38 33.00 -33.66 10.07
C LEU A 38 34.34 -33.44 10.82
N ASP A 39 34.71 -32.18 11.07
CA ASP A 39 35.91 -31.80 11.84
C ASP A 39 35.75 -32.02 13.37
N GLY A 40 34.61 -32.55 13.83
CA GLY A 40 34.37 -32.87 15.25
C GLY A 40 34.01 -31.69 16.15
N ASN A 41 33.84 -30.48 15.59
CA ASN A 41 33.50 -29.29 16.36
C ASN A 41 32.00 -28.98 16.30
N ALA A 42 31.22 -29.76 17.05
CA ALA A 42 29.76 -29.67 17.08
C ALA A 42 29.25 -28.26 17.43
N ALA A 43 29.96 -27.51 18.29
CA ALA A 43 29.60 -26.14 18.64
C ALA A 43 29.64 -25.21 17.41
N VAL A 44 30.73 -25.25 16.64
CA VAL A 44 30.90 -24.43 15.44
C VAL A 44 29.89 -24.80 14.35
N ALA A 45 29.57 -26.09 14.21
CA ALA A 45 28.54 -26.55 13.28
C ALA A 45 27.15 -26.00 13.64
N VAL A 46 26.78 -26.03 14.93
CA VAL A 46 25.50 -25.46 15.41
C VAL A 46 25.42 -23.96 15.14
N ILE A 47 26.49 -23.21 15.42
CA ILE A 47 26.55 -21.76 15.18
C ILE A 47 26.40 -21.41 13.70
N ARG A 48 27.09 -22.15 12.81
CA ARG A 48 26.95 -21.97 11.35
C ARG A 48 25.54 -22.32 10.87
N GLY A 49 24.91 -23.35 11.45
CA GLY A 49 23.52 -23.71 11.20
C GLY A 49 22.52 -22.63 11.62
N VAL A 50 22.72 -22.02 12.80
CA VAL A 50 21.90 -20.90 13.29
C VAL A 50 22.08 -19.67 12.39
N GLY A 51 23.32 -19.36 11.98
CA GLY A 51 23.59 -18.29 11.02
C GLY A 51 22.89 -18.49 9.68
N PHE A 52 22.89 -19.72 9.17
CA PHE A 52 22.15 -20.09 7.96
C PHE A 52 20.64 -19.92 8.14
N ALA A 53 20.08 -20.37 9.26
CA ALA A 53 18.66 -20.23 9.55
C ALA A 53 18.23 -18.75 9.63
N LEU A 54 19.05 -17.90 10.27
CA LEU A 54 18.82 -16.45 10.35
C LEU A 54 18.91 -15.79 8.96
N ALA A 55 19.86 -16.19 8.12
CA ALA A 55 19.97 -15.70 6.74
C ALA A 55 18.76 -16.12 5.87
N MET A 56 18.29 -17.37 6.04
CA MET A 56 17.07 -17.87 5.41
C MET A 56 15.84 -17.07 5.83
N LEU A 57 15.67 -16.83 7.14
CA LEU A 57 14.58 -16.01 7.66
C LEU A 57 14.64 -14.59 7.11
N ALA A 58 15.82 -13.96 7.14
CA ALA A 58 16.03 -12.64 6.55
C ALA A 58 15.62 -12.58 5.07
N ALA A 59 16.05 -13.56 4.27
CA ALA A 59 15.70 -13.65 2.85
C ALA A 59 14.19 -13.80 2.63
N THR A 60 13.50 -14.60 3.44
CA THR A 60 12.04 -14.74 3.35
C THR A 60 11.31 -13.44 3.70
N LEU A 61 11.76 -12.74 4.74
CA LEU A 61 11.19 -11.47 5.21
C LEU A 61 11.38 -10.36 4.18
N ILE A 62 12.59 -10.20 3.64
CA ILE A 62 12.90 -9.20 2.60
C ILE A 62 12.11 -9.50 1.32
N ARG A 63 12.00 -10.77 0.92
CA ARG A 63 11.20 -11.17 -0.26
C ARG A 63 9.72 -10.91 -0.07
N LYS A 64 9.18 -11.15 1.14
CA LYS A 64 7.79 -10.84 1.48
C LYS A 64 7.55 -9.32 1.38
N GLY A 65 8.48 -8.51 1.93
CA GLY A 65 8.44 -7.05 1.81
C GLY A 65 8.45 -6.55 0.36
N MET A 66 9.35 -7.06 -0.49
CA MET A 66 9.40 -6.68 -1.91
C MET A 66 8.18 -7.14 -2.72
N ARG A 67 7.61 -8.31 -2.41
CA ARG A 67 6.37 -8.77 -3.07
C ARG A 67 5.19 -7.88 -2.74
N LEU A 68 5.06 -7.50 -1.46
CA LEU A 68 4.00 -6.59 -1.02
C LEU A 68 4.12 -5.23 -1.68
N GLU A 69 5.35 -4.69 -1.76
CA GLU A 69 5.58 -3.41 -2.44
C GLU A 69 5.35 -3.50 -3.96
N ALA A 70 5.74 -4.60 -4.63
CA ALA A 70 5.49 -4.77 -6.06
C ALA A 70 3.99 -4.89 -6.40
N ILE A 71 3.19 -5.46 -5.49
CA ILE A 71 1.72 -5.51 -5.60
C ILE A 71 1.14 -4.10 -5.34
N ALA A 72 1.64 -3.39 -4.32
CA ALA A 72 1.23 -2.02 -3.98
C ALA A 72 1.62 -0.99 -5.06
N ALA A 73 2.75 -1.16 -5.73
CA ALA A 73 3.20 -0.26 -6.80
C ALA A 73 2.39 -0.40 -8.10
N ARG A 74 1.68 -1.52 -8.29
CA ARG A 74 0.87 -1.80 -9.50
C ARG A 74 -0.56 -1.32 -9.40
N ARG A 75 -1.14 -1.37 -8.20
CA ARG A 75 -2.41 -0.74 -7.88
C ARG A 75 -2.04 0.52 -7.13
N SER A 76 -1.89 1.62 -7.85
CA SER A 76 -1.18 2.81 -7.41
C SER A 76 -1.46 3.21 -5.94
N TRP A 77 -2.62 2.87 -5.34
CA TRP A 77 -3.06 3.34 -4.03
C TRP A 77 -3.54 2.21 -3.05
N ARG A 78 -3.63 0.91 -3.42
CA ARG A 78 -4.31 -0.13 -2.58
C ARG A 78 -3.49 -0.83 -1.48
N ARG A 79 -2.47 -0.18 -0.91
CA ARG A 79 -1.75 -0.57 0.33
C ARG A 79 -0.54 0.36 0.51
N ARG A 80 -0.78 1.61 0.90
CA ARG A 80 0.30 2.36 1.53
C ARG A 80 0.44 1.84 2.95
N SER A 81 1.57 1.18 3.20
CA SER A 81 2.00 0.65 4.49
C SER A 81 1.31 -0.64 4.94
N SER A 82 1.91 -1.77 4.56
CA SER A 82 2.07 -2.82 5.57
C SER A 82 2.79 -2.17 6.76
N THR A 83 2.07 -1.93 7.86
CA THR A 83 2.58 -1.29 9.09
C THR A 83 3.86 -1.94 9.63
N VAL A 84 4.12 -3.20 9.25
CA VAL A 84 5.31 -3.96 9.64
C VAL A 84 6.46 -3.73 8.63
N PRO A 85 7.61 -3.18 9.07
CA PRO A 85 8.78 -2.95 8.22
C PRO A 85 9.55 -4.26 8.00
N TYR A 86 9.00 -5.15 7.15
CA TYR A 86 9.58 -6.46 6.87
C TYR A 86 11.04 -6.39 6.36
N ARG A 87 11.43 -5.31 5.68
CA ARG A 87 12.82 -5.06 5.24
C ARG A 87 13.78 -4.82 6.40
N PHE A 88 13.34 -4.04 7.40
CA PHE A 88 14.12 -3.76 8.59
C PHE A 88 14.29 -5.01 9.45
N MET A 89 13.20 -5.75 9.69
CA MET A 89 13.26 -7.01 10.44
C MET A 89 14.21 -8.03 9.77
N GLY A 90 14.16 -8.12 8.44
CA GLY A 90 15.07 -8.98 7.68
C GLY A 90 16.53 -8.53 7.77
N ALA A 91 16.80 -7.22 7.69
CA ALA A 91 18.16 -6.68 7.83
C ALA A 91 18.74 -6.92 9.23
N CYS A 92 17.94 -6.74 10.28
CA CYS A 92 18.34 -7.07 11.66
C CYS A 92 18.66 -8.56 11.82
N ALA A 93 17.80 -9.44 11.29
CA ALA A 93 18.04 -10.89 11.34
C ALA A 93 19.34 -11.29 10.61
N LEU A 94 19.60 -10.68 9.44
CA LEU A 94 20.82 -10.95 8.67
C LEU A 94 22.08 -10.43 9.38
N SER A 95 22.02 -9.20 9.93
CA SER A 95 23.12 -8.60 10.70
C SER A 95 23.47 -9.43 11.93
N LEU A 96 22.46 -9.95 12.65
CA LEU A 96 22.67 -10.82 13.80
C LEU A 96 23.26 -12.17 13.39
N GLY A 97 22.77 -12.76 12.30
CA GLY A 97 23.33 -13.99 11.75
C GLY A 97 24.80 -13.84 11.37
N MET A 98 25.17 -12.74 10.72
CA MET A 98 26.56 -12.45 10.34
C MET A 98 27.47 -12.24 11.55
N LEU A 99 27.01 -11.52 12.57
CA LEU A 99 27.76 -11.30 13.81
C LEU A 99 28.03 -12.64 14.52
N LEU A 100 27.02 -13.49 14.66
CA LEU A 100 27.16 -14.79 15.32
C LEU A 100 28.14 -15.70 14.58
N VAL A 101 28.05 -15.77 13.25
CA VAL A 101 28.97 -16.59 12.43
C VAL A 101 30.39 -16.04 12.46
N ALA A 102 30.57 -14.72 12.43
CA ALA A 102 31.90 -14.11 12.47
C ALA A 102 32.58 -14.26 13.85
N TRP A 103 31.83 -14.12 14.94
CA TRP A 103 32.38 -14.21 16.29
C TRP A 103 32.65 -15.65 16.74
N LEU A 104 31.70 -16.56 16.46
CA LEU A 104 31.71 -17.91 17.04
C LEU A 104 31.90 -19.02 15.99
N GLY A 105 31.77 -18.72 14.70
CA GLY A 105 31.83 -19.71 13.62
C GLY A 105 33.24 -20.03 13.13
N ILE A 106 34.27 -19.27 13.52
CA ILE A 106 35.68 -19.51 13.19
C ILE A 106 36.51 -19.31 14.46
N PRO A 107 36.73 -20.36 15.27
CA PRO A 107 37.49 -20.23 16.50
C PRO A 107 38.93 -19.75 16.22
N GLY A 108 39.35 -18.69 16.91
CA GLY A 108 40.74 -18.21 16.93
C GLY A 108 41.18 -17.26 15.81
N ARG A 109 40.30 -16.82 14.91
CA ARG A 109 40.69 -15.95 13.76
C ARG A 109 40.12 -14.53 13.78
N TYR A 110 39.03 -14.30 14.49
CA TYR A 110 38.34 -13.01 14.51
C TYR A 110 37.96 -12.64 15.95
N SER A 111 38.15 -11.37 16.31
CA SER A 111 37.75 -10.82 17.62
C SER A 111 36.26 -10.45 17.63
N LEU A 112 35.69 -10.21 18.81
CA LEU A 112 34.33 -9.67 18.96
C LEU A 112 34.14 -8.38 18.12
N ILE A 113 35.20 -7.57 18.02
CA ILE A 113 35.24 -6.32 17.25
C ILE A 113 35.03 -6.59 15.75
N ASP A 114 35.68 -7.61 15.19
CA ASP A 114 35.54 -7.97 13.78
C ASP A 114 34.12 -8.45 13.49
N GLY A 115 33.54 -9.26 14.39
CA GLY A 115 32.14 -9.70 14.26
C GLY A 115 31.14 -8.55 14.29
N LEU A 116 31.38 -7.55 15.16
CA LEU A 116 30.58 -6.33 15.21
C LEU A 116 30.70 -5.52 13.91
N LEU A 117 31.91 -5.39 13.36
CA LEU A 117 32.16 -4.69 12.10
C LEU A 117 31.46 -5.37 10.92
N PHE A 118 31.52 -6.70 10.82
CA PHE A 118 30.81 -7.43 9.77
C PHE A 118 29.29 -7.34 9.90
N GLY A 119 28.75 -7.40 11.12
CA GLY A 119 27.32 -7.16 11.39
C GLY A 119 26.91 -5.75 10.95
N ALA A 120 27.63 -4.73 11.39
CA ALA A 120 27.38 -3.33 11.02
C ALA A 120 27.49 -3.09 9.51
N ALA A 121 28.52 -3.63 8.85
CA ALA A 121 28.68 -3.54 7.40
C ALA A 121 27.50 -4.20 6.66
N THR A 122 27.00 -5.33 7.16
CA THR A 122 25.83 -6.02 6.58
C THR A 122 24.56 -5.19 6.76
N MET A 123 24.38 -4.58 7.93
CA MET A 123 23.25 -3.68 8.21
C MET A 123 23.27 -2.47 7.26
N ILE A 124 24.44 -1.83 7.10
CA ILE A 124 24.63 -0.67 6.20
C ILE A 124 24.43 -1.08 4.74
N GLY A 125 24.97 -2.23 4.31
CA GLY A 125 24.76 -2.76 2.97
C GLY A 125 23.28 -3.03 2.68
N CYS A 126 22.55 -3.59 3.65
CA CYS A 126 21.11 -3.77 3.54
C CYS A 126 20.37 -2.43 3.49
N TYR A 127 20.80 -1.44 4.27
CA TYR A 127 20.22 -0.09 4.24
C TYR A 127 20.38 0.56 2.87
N LEU A 128 21.59 0.56 2.30
CA LEU A 128 21.88 1.20 1.01
C LEU A 128 21.20 0.49 -0.16
N TYR A 129 21.08 -0.83 -0.11
CA TYR A 129 20.53 -1.60 -1.22
C TYR A 129 19.01 -1.72 -1.18
N TYR A 130 18.42 -1.83 0.02
CA TYR A 130 16.99 -2.07 0.18
C TYR A 130 16.19 -0.84 0.59
N GLU A 131 16.85 0.23 1.06
CA GLU A 131 16.28 1.39 1.76
C GLU A 131 15.36 0.95 2.90
N PHE A 132 15.68 1.33 4.14
CA PHE A 132 14.75 1.00 5.23
C PHE A 132 13.44 1.73 4.98
N ASP A 133 12.34 0.95 4.98
CA ASP A 133 10.99 1.45 5.22
C ASP A 133 10.95 1.95 6.67
N LEU A 134 11.64 3.07 6.92
CA LEU A 134 11.44 3.85 8.12
C LEU A 134 10.01 4.35 7.98
N ARG A 135 9.14 3.78 8.82
CA ARG A 135 7.75 4.18 9.00
C ARG A 135 7.67 5.69 8.78
N LYS A 136 7.15 6.13 7.63
CA LYS A 136 6.77 7.52 7.48
C LYS A 136 5.61 7.69 8.45
N ARG A 137 5.95 8.06 9.70
CA ARG A 137 4.99 8.63 10.64
C ARG A 137 4.38 9.77 9.84
N GLY A 138 3.10 9.67 9.52
CA GLY A 138 2.34 10.81 9.05
C GLY A 138 2.24 11.79 10.21
N SER A 139 3.32 12.52 10.48
CA SER A 139 3.27 13.75 11.24
C SER A 139 2.53 14.75 10.35
N ASP A 140 1.20 14.73 10.43
CA ASP A 140 0.35 15.94 10.35
C ASP A 140 -1.17 15.68 10.32
N ILE A 141 -1.65 14.44 10.38
CA ILE A 141 -3.12 14.20 10.37
C ILE A 141 -3.75 14.26 11.79
N ALA A 142 -2.96 14.58 12.82
CA ALA A 142 -3.49 14.73 14.18
C ALA A 142 -4.36 15.99 14.37
N SER A 143 -4.36 16.94 13.42
CA SER A 143 -5.20 18.14 13.47
C SER A 143 -6.65 17.92 13.00
N VAL A 144 -6.97 16.74 12.45
CA VAL A 144 -8.21 16.54 11.67
C VAL A 144 -9.17 15.50 12.31
N GLY A 145 -8.85 14.90 13.46
CA GLY A 145 -9.81 14.04 14.18
C GLY A 145 -10.16 12.72 13.48
N ILE A 146 -9.44 12.34 12.43
CA ILE A 146 -9.40 10.99 11.85
C ILE A 146 -7.93 10.55 11.89
N THR A 147 -7.66 9.35 12.39
CA THR A 147 -6.29 8.83 12.39
C THR A 147 -5.87 8.45 10.96
N THR A 148 -4.57 8.51 10.66
CA THR A 148 -4.03 8.03 9.38
C THR A 148 -4.50 6.61 9.05
N GLU A 149 -4.53 5.75 10.06
CA GLU A 149 -4.98 4.37 9.96
C GLU A 149 -6.48 4.26 9.67
N GLU A 150 -7.33 5.05 10.35
CA GLU A 150 -8.78 5.06 10.10
C GLU A 150 -9.13 5.61 8.71
N LEU A 151 -8.36 6.60 8.22
CA LEU A 151 -8.53 7.12 6.86
C LEU A 151 -8.24 6.04 5.82
N VAL A 152 -7.13 5.32 5.98
CA VAL A 152 -6.75 4.24 5.05
C VAL A 152 -7.81 3.14 5.04
N GLU A 153 -8.27 2.71 6.22
CA GLU A 153 -9.34 1.71 6.33
C GLU A 153 -10.64 2.18 5.65
N LEU A 154 -11.03 3.45 5.86
CA LEU A 154 -12.22 4.03 5.26
C LEU A 154 -12.15 4.09 3.72
N LEU A 155 -10.99 4.43 3.16
CA LEU A 155 -10.79 4.48 1.72
C LEU A 155 -10.72 3.07 1.11
N ASP A 156 -10.09 2.12 1.80
CA ASP A 156 -10.05 0.72 1.38
C ASP A 156 -11.47 0.11 1.36
N GLU A 157 -12.28 0.33 2.39
CA GLU A 157 -13.69 -0.09 2.42
C GLU A 157 -14.50 0.53 1.26
N ALA A 158 -14.26 1.80 0.94
CA ALA A 158 -14.94 2.49 -0.14
C ALA A 158 -14.60 1.89 -1.51
N GLU A 159 -13.33 1.58 -1.77
CA GLU A 159 -12.90 0.97 -3.03
C GLU A 159 -13.45 -0.45 -3.18
N ASP A 160 -13.45 -1.25 -2.11
CA ASP A 160 -14.02 -2.61 -2.13
C ASP A 160 -15.53 -2.61 -2.48
N ARG A 161 -16.26 -1.59 -2.00
CA ARG A 161 -17.68 -1.37 -2.36
C ARG A 161 -17.83 -0.98 -3.84
N ILE A 162 -16.97 -0.09 -4.34
CA ILE A 162 -16.96 0.31 -5.75
C ILE A 162 -16.65 -0.88 -6.66
N GLU A 163 -15.66 -1.71 -6.32
CA GLU A 163 -15.31 -2.94 -7.04
C GLU A 163 -16.51 -3.92 -7.07
N SER A 164 -17.22 -4.03 -5.94
CA SER A 164 -18.44 -4.85 -5.84
C SER A 164 -19.58 -4.33 -6.72
N ILE A 165 -19.77 -3.01 -6.80
CA ILE A 165 -20.75 -2.37 -7.70
C ILE A 165 -20.38 -2.63 -9.16
N GLU A 166 -19.10 -2.46 -9.52
CA GLU A 166 -18.61 -2.71 -10.87
C GLU A 166 -18.83 -4.17 -11.28
N ALA A 167 -18.47 -5.12 -10.41
CA ALA A 167 -18.70 -6.55 -10.65
C ALA A 167 -20.20 -6.87 -10.82
N ALA A 168 -21.05 -6.38 -9.92
CA ALA A 168 -22.49 -6.56 -10.03
C ALA A 168 -23.06 -5.96 -11.33
N SER A 169 -22.56 -4.79 -11.76
CA SER A 169 -22.99 -4.14 -13.00
C SER A 169 -22.79 -5.01 -14.24
N THR A 170 -21.72 -5.81 -14.28
CA THR A 170 -21.44 -6.68 -15.44
C THR A 170 -22.45 -7.80 -15.62
N SER A 171 -23.10 -8.23 -14.53
CA SER A 171 -24.12 -9.28 -14.55
C SER A 171 -25.51 -8.79 -14.98
N ILE A 172 -25.72 -7.47 -15.04
CA ILE A 172 -26.99 -6.87 -15.45
C ILE A 172 -27.14 -6.93 -16.97
N ARG A 173 -28.28 -7.40 -17.47
CA ARG A 173 -28.55 -7.52 -18.92
C ARG A 173 -28.86 -6.17 -19.58
N ASN A 174 -29.60 -5.31 -18.89
CA ASN A 174 -29.99 -4.00 -19.40
C ASN A 174 -28.75 -3.11 -19.67
N LYS A 175 -28.56 -2.75 -20.94
CA LYS A 175 -27.41 -1.95 -21.39
C LYS A 175 -27.40 -0.55 -20.76
N GLU A 176 -28.57 0.07 -20.63
CA GLU A 176 -28.69 1.41 -20.07
C GLU A 176 -28.20 1.46 -18.61
N PHE A 177 -28.65 0.52 -17.78
CA PHE A 177 -28.25 0.44 -16.38
C PHE A 177 -26.76 0.16 -16.22
N ARG A 178 -26.21 -0.72 -17.05
CA ARG A 178 -24.76 -0.94 -17.12
C ARG A 178 -23.97 0.33 -17.42
N ASP A 179 -24.39 1.09 -18.43
CA ASP A 179 -23.66 2.29 -18.86
C ASP A 179 -23.79 3.42 -17.84
N ARG A 180 -24.91 3.50 -17.10
CA ARG A 180 -25.08 4.40 -15.94
C ARG A 180 -24.19 3.98 -14.77
N LEU A 181 -24.22 2.70 -14.38
CA LEU A 181 -23.39 2.17 -13.30
C LEU A 181 -21.89 2.34 -13.57
N ARG A 182 -21.43 2.18 -14.81
CA ARG A 182 -20.04 2.45 -15.18
C ARG A 182 -19.64 3.91 -14.98
N ARG A 183 -20.53 4.85 -15.30
CA ARG A 183 -20.32 6.29 -15.04
C ARG A 183 -20.25 6.57 -13.55
N ILE A 184 -21.22 6.05 -12.78
CA ILE A 184 -21.26 6.10 -11.31
C ILE A 184 -19.94 5.59 -10.70
N VAL A 185 -19.46 4.42 -11.13
CA VAL A 185 -18.19 3.82 -10.65
C VAL A 185 -17.00 4.74 -10.98
N THR A 186 -16.95 5.28 -12.19
CA THR A 186 -15.87 6.19 -12.62
C THR A 186 -15.85 7.46 -11.79
N GLU A 187 -17.01 8.07 -11.56
CA GLU A 187 -17.16 9.29 -10.77
C GLU A 187 -16.88 9.07 -9.28
N ALA A 188 -17.31 7.92 -8.73
CA ALA A 188 -17.01 7.53 -7.36
C ALA A 188 -15.50 7.32 -7.14
N ARG A 189 -14.81 6.65 -8.07
CA ARG A 189 -13.34 6.52 -8.03
C ARG A 189 -12.65 7.89 -8.09
N SER A 190 -13.19 8.83 -8.86
CA SER A 190 -12.66 10.20 -8.90
C SER A 190 -12.81 10.90 -7.56
N ILE A 191 -13.94 10.73 -6.85
CA ILE A 191 -14.16 11.28 -5.50
C ILE A 191 -13.13 10.70 -4.52
N VAL A 192 -12.98 9.38 -4.49
CA VAL A 192 -12.02 8.68 -3.62
C VAL A 192 -10.60 9.18 -3.91
N SER A 193 -10.22 9.31 -5.19
CA SER A 193 -8.91 9.83 -5.58
C SER A 193 -8.66 11.28 -5.14
N THR A 194 -9.68 12.14 -5.14
CA THR A 194 -9.56 13.51 -4.64
C THR A 194 -9.31 13.51 -3.13
N ILE A 195 -10.08 12.72 -2.38
CA ILE A 195 -9.95 12.61 -0.92
C ILE A 195 -8.59 12.03 -0.51
N GLU A 196 -8.02 11.13 -1.31
CA GLU A 196 -6.71 10.58 -0.99
C GLU A 196 -5.56 11.57 -1.31
N LYS A 197 -5.80 12.57 -2.18
CA LYS A 197 -4.86 13.70 -2.36
C LYS A 197 -4.94 14.70 -1.21
N ASP A 198 -6.15 14.98 -0.74
CA ASP A 198 -6.38 15.84 0.42
C ASP A 198 -7.15 15.11 1.54
N PRO A 199 -6.46 14.62 2.59
CA PRO A 199 -7.10 13.89 3.68
C PRO A 199 -8.08 14.74 4.51
N VAL A 200 -8.06 16.07 4.38
CA VAL A 200 -9.00 16.97 5.09
C VAL A 200 -10.45 16.71 4.62
N ASP A 201 -10.62 16.45 3.33
CA ASP A 201 -11.94 16.19 2.73
C ASP A 201 -12.57 14.87 3.20
N ALA A 202 -11.77 13.93 3.71
CA ALA A 202 -12.26 12.61 4.13
C ALA A 202 -13.31 12.69 5.25
N ARG A 203 -13.18 13.67 6.16
CA ARG A 203 -14.18 13.90 7.21
C ARG A 203 -15.54 14.24 6.65
N ARG A 204 -15.55 15.16 5.68
CA ARG A 204 -16.76 15.71 5.07
C ARG A 204 -17.43 14.67 4.17
N ALA A 205 -16.60 13.86 3.50
CA ALA A 205 -17.05 12.74 2.68
C ALA A 205 -17.35 11.45 3.47
N ARG A 206 -17.15 11.40 4.80
CA ARG A 206 -17.35 10.17 5.60
C ARG A 206 -18.73 9.54 5.38
N LYS A 207 -19.79 10.35 5.35
CA LYS A 207 -21.15 9.87 5.09
C LYS A 207 -21.28 9.27 3.69
N PHE A 208 -20.69 9.91 2.68
CA PHE A 208 -20.62 9.40 1.30
C PHE A 208 -19.93 8.03 1.26
N LEU A 209 -18.72 7.94 1.82
CA LEU A 209 -17.91 6.73 1.81
C LEU A 209 -18.58 5.57 2.58
N LYS A 210 -19.15 5.85 3.76
CA LYS A 210 -19.72 4.80 4.63
C LYS A 210 -21.16 4.42 4.29
N VAL A 211 -22.05 5.39 4.05
CA VAL A 211 -23.49 5.12 3.99
C VAL A 211 -23.97 5.01 2.54
N TYR A 212 -23.57 5.97 1.70
CA TYR A 212 -24.09 6.02 0.34
C TYR A 212 -23.48 4.94 -0.57
N LEU A 213 -22.16 4.68 -0.47
CA LEU A 213 -21.53 3.60 -1.24
C LEU A 213 -22.03 2.21 -0.80
N ASP A 214 -22.27 2.02 0.50
CA ASP A 214 -22.84 0.76 1.03
C ASP A 214 -24.27 0.53 0.51
N GLY A 215 -25.13 1.55 0.60
CA GLY A 215 -26.48 1.48 0.03
C GLY A 215 -26.48 1.25 -1.48
N ALA A 216 -25.59 1.91 -2.22
CA ALA A 216 -25.44 1.72 -3.66
C ALA A 216 -25.00 0.28 -4.01
N GLN A 217 -24.06 -0.29 -3.25
CA GLN A 217 -23.66 -1.69 -3.38
C GLN A 217 -24.83 -2.64 -3.11
N GLN A 218 -25.56 -2.42 -2.01
CA GLN A 218 -26.66 -3.30 -1.61
C GLN A 218 -27.78 -3.30 -2.66
N VAL A 219 -28.15 -2.14 -3.19
CA VAL A 219 -29.20 -2.04 -4.21
C VAL A 219 -28.73 -2.62 -5.56
N THR A 220 -27.49 -2.33 -5.96
CA THR A 220 -26.95 -2.86 -7.24
C THR A 220 -26.83 -4.37 -7.21
N SER A 221 -26.31 -4.93 -6.11
CA SER A 221 -26.19 -6.39 -5.94
C SER A 221 -27.54 -7.07 -5.78
N GLY A 222 -28.49 -6.45 -5.08
CA GLY A 222 -29.87 -6.93 -4.97
C GLY A 222 -30.57 -7.01 -6.32
N TYR A 223 -30.46 -5.96 -7.13
CA TYR A 223 -31.01 -5.93 -8.48
C TYR A 223 -30.35 -6.99 -9.39
N ALA A 224 -29.02 -7.08 -9.35
CA ALA A 224 -28.25 -8.07 -10.12
C ALA A 224 -28.65 -9.52 -9.81
N LYS A 225 -29.00 -9.83 -8.55
CA LYS A 225 -29.48 -11.16 -8.14
C LYS A 225 -30.91 -11.45 -8.61
N MET A 226 -31.84 -10.50 -8.46
CA MET A 226 -33.24 -10.71 -8.80
C MET A 226 -33.50 -10.73 -10.31
N HIS A 227 -32.78 -9.91 -11.08
CA HIS A 227 -32.98 -9.77 -12.53
C HIS A 227 -32.48 -10.98 -13.36
N GLN A 228 -31.94 -12.02 -12.71
CA GLN A 228 -31.60 -13.28 -13.39
C GLN A 228 -32.84 -14.13 -13.70
N GLY A 229 -33.95 -13.92 -12.99
CA GLY A 229 -35.16 -14.76 -13.08
C GLY A 229 -36.33 -14.16 -13.86
N GLU A 230 -36.59 -12.85 -13.76
CA GLU A 230 -37.84 -12.25 -14.27
C GLU A 230 -37.70 -10.76 -14.62
N ASN A 231 -38.25 -10.34 -15.76
CA ASN A 231 -38.29 -8.94 -16.20
C ASN A 231 -39.56 -8.26 -15.66
N ASP A 232 -39.53 -7.79 -14.41
CA ASP A 232 -40.63 -6.98 -13.84
C ASP A 232 -40.44 -5.48 -14.19
N PRO A 233 -41.36 -4.87 -14.98
CA PRO A 233 -41.29 -3.45 -15.32
C PRO A 233 -41.28 -2.52 -14.10
N LYS A 234 -41.93 -2.90 -12.98
CA LYS A 234 -41.94 -2.10 -11.76
C LYS A 234 -40.58 -2.10 -11.08
N LEU A 235 -39.89 -3.24 -11.06
CA LEU A 235 -38.54 -3.36 -10.53
C LEU A 235 -37.55 -2.50 -11.32
N GLU A 236 -37.68 -2.49 -12.66
CA GLU A 236 -36.85 -1.65 -13.52
C GLU A 236 -37.07 -0.15 -13.29
N ASP A 237 -38.33 0.30 -13.15
CA ASP A 237 -38.63 1.72 -12.86
C ASP A 237 -38.09 2.13 -11.48
N ASN A 238 -38.27 1.29 -10.46
CA ASN A 238 -37.73 1.54 -9.13
C ASN A 238 -36.19 1.62 -9.16
N PHE A 239 -35.53 0.69 -9.85
CA PHE A 239 -34.08 0.70 -9.97
C PHE A 239 -33.58 1.93 -10.74
N ARG A 240 -34.26 2.32 -11.80
CA ARG A 240 -33.98 3.54 -12.57
C ARG A 240 -34.02 4.80 -11.70
N ARG A 241 -34.99 4.91 -10.79
CA ARG A 241 -35.09 6.01 -9.82
C ARG A 241 -33.92 5.99 -8.84
N VAL A 242 -33.54 4.82 -8.32
CA VAL A 242 -32.38 4.70 -7.42
C VAL A 242 -31.10 5.12 -8.11
N LEU A 243 -30.87 4.69 -9.36
CA LEU A 243 -29.70 5.12 -10.13
C LEU A 243 -29.64 6.64 -10.27
N THR A 244 -30.78 7.30 -10.51
CA THR A 244 -30.84 8.77 -10.57
C THR A 244 -30.47 9.39 -9.24
N THR A 245 -30.96 8.86 -8.12
CA THR A 245 -30.58 9.34 -6.78
C THR A 245 -29.08 9.17 -6.51
N ILE A 246 -28.48 8.04 -6.91
CA ILE A 246 -27.03 7.79 -6.74
C ILE A 246 -26.22 8.81 -7.56
N GLU A 247 -26.60 9.04 -8.82
CA GLU A 247 -25.97 10.03 -9.70
C GLU A 247 -26.03 11.44 -9.09
N THR A 248 -27.20 11.84 -8.57
CA THR A 248 -27.36 13.14 -7.89
C THR A 248 -26.42 13.26 -6.69
N VAL A 249 -26.39 12.27 -5.79
CA VAL A 249 -25.53 12.31 -4.59
C VAL A 249 -24.04 12.38 -4.96
N ILE A 250 -23.61 11.65 -5.98
CA ILE A 250 -22.23 11.69 -6.47
C ILE A 250 -21.90 13.08 -7.02
N SER A 251 -22.80 13.65 -7.84
CA SER A 251 -22.61 14.99 -8.41
C SER A 251 -22.51 16.07 -7.33
N GLU A 252 -23.36 16.00 -6.29
CA GLU A 252 -23.34 16.90 -5.14
C GLU A 252 -22.05 16.76 -4.35
N GLN A 253 -21.58 15.52 -4.15
CA GLN A 253 -20.32 15.28 -3.45
C GLN A 253 -19.12 15.81 -4.24
N GLN A 254 -19.09 15.64 -5.57
CA GLN A 254 -18.05 16.24 -6.41
C GLN A 254 -18.08 17.77 -6.40
N ALA A 255 -19.27 18.38 -6.34
CA ALA A 255 -19.40 19.83 -6.25
C ALA A 255 -18.82 20.35 -4.92
N LYS A 256 -19.17 19.69 -3.80
CA LYS A 256 -18.64 20.04 -2.46
C LYS A 256 -17.12 19.95 -2.36
N LEU A 257 -16.52 18.91 -2.96
CA LEU A 257 -15.06 18.79 -2.98
C LEU A 257 -14.39 19.87 -3.86
N ARG A 258 -15.05 20.28 -4.95
CA ARG A 258 -14.54 21.36 -5.81
C ARG A 258 -14.63 22.73 -5.16
N GLU A 259 -15.75 23.06 -4.52
CA GLU A 259 -15.97 24.34 -3.85
C GLU A 259 -14.91 24.59 -2.77
N ASN A 260 -14.60 23.58 -1.96
CA ASN A 260 -13.58 23.68 -0.91
C ASN A 260 -12.19 24.01 -1.47
N ASN A 261 -11.78 23.33 -2.54
CA ASN A 261 -10.49 23.56 -3.18
C ASN A 261 -10.36 24.99 -3.72
N VAL A 262 -11.46 25.58 -4.19
CA VAL A 262 -11.48 26.98 -4.65
C VAL A 262 -11.37 27.93 -3.45
N SER A 263 -12.16 27.71 -2.39
CA SER A 263 -12.09 28.56 -1.19
C SER A 263 -10.71 28.52 -0.53
N GLU A 264 -10.04 27.37 -0.51
CA GLU A 264 -8.68 27.27 0.03
C GLU A 264 -7.67 28.05 -0.83
N LEU A 265 -7.78 27.95 -2.15
CA LEU A 265 -6.91 28.69 -3.07
C LEU A 265 -7.10 30.21 -2.92
N ASP A 266 -8.33 30.68 -2.77
CA ASP A 266 -8.62 32.11 -2.56
C ASP A 266 -7.96 32.64 -1.28
N VAL A 267 -8.05 31.89 -0.18
CA VAL A 267 -7.37 32.23 1.08
C VAL A 267 -5.85 32.25 0.90
N GLN A 268 -5.28 31.29 0.17
CA GLN A 268 -3.84 31.25 -0.09
C GLN A 268 -3.37 32.43 -0.94
N ILE A 269 -4.18 32.86 -1.93
CA ILE A 269 -3.90 34.06 -2.74
C ILE A 269 -3.93 35.31 -1.87
N GLU A 270 -4.94 35.46 -1.00
CA GLU A 270 -5.05 36.60 -0.08
C GLU A 270 -3.85 36.66 0.88
N VAL A 271 -3.44 35.53 1.45
CA VAL A 271 -2.26 35.46 2.32
C VAL A 271 -0.98 35.85 1.57
N LEU A 272 -0.80 35.37 0.33
CA LEU A 272 0.36 35.75 -0.48
C LEU A 272 0.35 37.24 -0.84
N GLN A 273 -0.82 37.82 -1.15
CA GLN A 273 -0.95 39.26 -1.41
C GLN A 273 -0.56 40.07 -0.17
N LEU A 274 -1.08 39.70 1.01
CA LEU A 274 -0.72 40.35 2.28
C LEU A 274 0.77 40.21 2.61
N GLN A 275 1.41 39.10 2.25
CA GLN A 275 2.86 38.91 2.42
C GLN A 275 3.65 39.79 1.45
N LEU A 276 3.27 39.84 0.17
CA LEU A 276 3.93 40.67 -0.85
C LEU A 276 3.82 42.17 -0.53
N GLU A 277 2.66 42.63 -0.07
CA GLU A 277 2.45 44.01 0.39
C GLU A 277 3.34 44.35 1.59
N LYS A 278 3.53 43.39 2.50
CA LYS A 278 4.34 43.57 3.71
C LYS A 278 5.85 43.51 3.42
N GLU A 279 6.27 42.78 2.39
CA GLU A 279 7.67 42.70 1.94
C GLU A 279 8.04 43.80 0.93
N GLY A 280 7.08 44.65 0.52
CA GLY A 280 7.33 45.82 -0.32
C GLY A 280 7.70 45.49 -1.77
N VAL A 281 7.32 44.31 -2.25
CA VAL A 281 7.58 43.87 -3.63
C VAL A 281 6.32 44.11 -4.46
N VAL A 282 6.23 45.29 -5.07
CA VAL A 282 5.27 45.64 -6.13
C VAL A 282 6.04 46.19 -7.32
#